data_AF-A0A963VAJ6-F1
#
_entry.id   AF-A0A963VAJ6-F1
#
_cell.length_a   1.000
_cell.length_b   1.000
_cell.length_c   1.000
_cell.angle_alpha   90.00
_cell.angle_beta   90.00
_cell.angle_gamma   90.00
#
_symmetry.space_group_name_H-M   'P 1'
#
loop_
_entity.id
_entity.type
_entity.pdbx_description
1 polymer ?
#
loop_
_entity_poly.entity_id
_entity_poly.type
_entity_poly.pdbx_seq_one_letter_code
_entity_poly.pdbx_strand_id
1 'polypeptide(L)' 'AATEAFQRDLIARALTGAAGNQQEAARTLGLSRHALRHQMIKLGLLKA' A
#
# COMPACT_ATOMS: atom_id res chain seq x y z
N ALA A 1 4.85 -14.66 -5.13
CA ALA A 1 5.47 -14.41 -6.46
C ALA A 1 6.29 -13.11 -6.46
N ALA A 2 7.19 -12.91 -7.44
CA ALA A 2 8.06 -11.71 -7.52
C ALA A 2 7.26 -10.38 -7.54
N THR A 3 6.10 -10.37 -8.19
CA THR A 3 5.20 -9.21 -8.25
C THR A 3 4.67 -8.78 -6.87
N GLU A 4 4.35 -9.74 -6.00
CA GLU A 4 3.81 -9.44 -4.67
C GLU A 4 4.88 -8.84 -3.76
N ALA A 5 6.12 -9.32 -3.85
CA ALA A 5 7.25 -8.75 -3.11
C ALA A 5 7.52 -7.31 -3.56
N PHE A 6 7.54 -7.06 -4.87
CA PHE A 6 7.67 -5.71 -5.42
C PHE A 6 6.52 -4.78 -4.97
N GLN A 7 5.27 -5.25 -5.01
CA GLN A 7 4.14 -4.46 -4.55
C GLN A 7 4.19 -4.16 -3.05
N ARG A 8 4.65 -5.12 -2.22
CA ARG A 8 4.86 -4.90 -0.78
C ARG A 8 5.88 -3.79 -0.53
N ASP A 9 7.02 -3.84 -1.22
CA ASP A 9 8.06 -2.81 -1.11
C ASP A 9 7.56 -1.44 -1.58
N LEU A 10 6.86 -1.38 -2.71
CA LEU A 10 6.27 -0.15 -3.24
C LEU A 10 5.29 0.50 -2.24
N ILE A 11 4.41 -0.30 -1.64
CA ILE A 11 3.45 0.17 -0.62
C ILE A 11 4.19 0.61 0.64
N ALA A 12 5.19 -0.13 1.11
CA ALA A 12 5.96 0.21 2.29
C ALA A 12 6.69 1.57 2.14
N ARG A 13 7.28 1.82 0.96
CA ARG A 13 7.93 3.10 0.65
C ARG A 13 6.93 4.25 0.63
N ALA A 14 5.77 4.07 0.01
CA ALA A 14 4.72 5.08 -0.01
C ALA A 14 4.20 5.41 1.39
N LEU A 15 3.98 4.39 2.24
CA LEU A 15 3.58 4.58 3.63
C LEU A 15 4.67 5.31 4.44
N THR A 16 5.94 4.96 4.24
CA THR A 16 7.07 5.63 4.91
C THR A 16 7.14 7.11 4.52
N GLY A 17 7.06 7.41 3.22
CA GLY A 17 7.05 8.80 2.73
C GLY A 17 5.82 9.60 3.18
N ALA A 18 4.70 8.92 3.44
CA ALA A 18 3.48 9.51 3.97
C ALA A 18 3.41 9.51 5.52
N ALA A 19 4.50 9.17 6.23
CA ALA A 19 4.52 9.04 7.69
C ALA A 19 3.39 8.14 8.26
N GLY A 20 3.07 7.06 7.55
CA GLY A 20 2.01 6.12 7.88
C GLY A 20 0.60 6.54 7.45
N ASN A 21 0.41 7.73 6.88
CA ASN A 21 -0.89 8.18 6.42
C ASN A 21 -1.33 7.44 5.16
N GLN A 22 -2.29 6.52 5.31
CA GLN A 22 -2.80 5.70 4.20
C GLN A 22 -3.49 6.50 3.09
N GLN A 23 -4.11 7.64 3.40
CA GLN A 23 -4.73 8.49 2.38
C GLN A 23 -3.66 9.10 1.48
N GLU A 24 -2.62 9.69 2.08
CA GLU A 24 -1.52 10.30 1.34
C GLU A 24 -0.70 9.25 0.58
N ALA A 25 -0.42 8.09 1.18
CA ALA A 25 0.25 6.99 0.50
C ALA A 25 -0.55 6.51 -0.74
N ALA A 26 -1.89 6.42 -0.63
CA ALA A 26 -2.73 6.05 -1.76
C ALA A 26 -2.67 7.11 -2.86
N ARG A 27 -2.72 8.40 -2.50
CA ARG A 27 -2.59 9.52 -3.43
C ARG A 27 -1.24 9.48 -4.17
N THR A 28 -0.14 9.23 -3.46
CA THR A 28 1.20 9.07 -4.07
C THR A 28 1.26 7.92 -5.07
N LEU A 29 0.53 6.83 -4.80
CA LEU A 29 0.47 5.66 -5.68
C LEU A 29 -0.58 5.79 -6.81
N GLY A 30 -1.31 6.91 -6.88
CA GLY A 30 -2.38 7.10 -7.87
C GLY A 30 -3.60 6.19 -7.63
N LEU A 31 -3.82 5.76 -6.39
CA LEU A 31 -4.90 4.85 -5.99
C LEU A 31 -5.93 5.57 -5.12
N SER A 32 -7.14 5.03 -5.07
CA SER A 32 -8.06 5.34 -3.97
C SER A 32 -7.58 4.67 -2.69
N ARG A 33 -7.93 5.24 -1.53
CA ARG A 33 -7.68 4.62 -0.21
C ARG A 33 -8.21 3.20 -0.11
N HIS A 34 -9.38 2.97 -0.69
CA HIS A 34 -10.05 1.66 -0.64
C HIS A 34 -9.28 0.64 -1.47
N ALA A 35 -8.79 1.02 -2.66
CA ALA A 35 -7.92 0.19 -3.47
C ALA A 35 -6.60 -0.12 -2.75
N LEU A 36 -5.97 0.87 -2.10
CA LEU A 36 -4.77 0.64 -1.29
C LEU A 36 -5.04 -0.33 -0.14
N ARG A 37 -6.11 -0.11 0.64
CA ARG A 37 -6.49 -1.00 1.75
C ARG A 37 -6.73 -2.43 1.25
N HIS A 38 -7.49 -2.59 0.17
CA HIS A 38 -7.76 -3.90 -0.43
C HIS A 38 -6.47 -4.60 -0.85
N GLN A 39 -5.54 -3.88 -1.50
CA GLN A 39 -4.26 -4.43 -1.90
C GLN A 39 -3.40 -4.82 -0.68
N MET A 40 -3.41 -4.02 0.39
CA MET A 40 -2.71 -4.32 1.63
C MET A 40 -3.26 -5.60 2.29
N ILE A 41 -4.59 -5.81 2.30
CA ILE A 41 -5.20 -7.05 2.80
C ILE A 41 -4.78 -8.24 1.92
N LYS A 42 -4.89 -8.11 0.59
CA LYS A 42 -4.48 -9.15 -0.36
C LYS A 42 -3.02 -9.57 -0.20
N LEU A 43 -2.14 -8.61 0.13
CA LEU A 43 -0.70 -8.85 0.31
C LEU A 43 -0.30 -9.26 1.74
N GLY A 44 -1.26 -9.33 2.67
CA GLY A 44 -1.03 -9.70 4.07
C GLY A 44 -0.43 -8.59 4.94
N LEU A 45 -0.48 -7.33 4.50
CA LEU A 45 0.03 -6.16 5.22
C LEU A 45 -0.99 -5.56 6.21
N LEU A 46 -2.26 -5.94 6.09
CA LEU A 46 -3.34 -5.51 6.97
C LEU A 46 -4.30 -6.68 7.18
N LYS A 47 -4.90 -6.77 8.36
CA LYS A 47 -6.05 -7.65 8.59
C LYS A 47 -7.32 -6.98 8.02
N ALA A 48 -8.21 -7.80 7.46
CA ALA A 48 -9.49 -7.33 6.90
C ALA A 48 -10.33 -6.60 7.94
#